data_AF-A0A7S3IX65-F1
#
_entry.id   AF-A0A7S3IX65-F1
#
_cell.length_a   1.000
_cell.length_b   1.000
_cell.length_c   1.000
_cell.angle_alpha   90.00
_cell.angle_beta   90.00
_cell.angle_gamma   90.00
#
_symmetry.space_group_name_H-M   'P 1'
#
loop_
_entity.id
_entity.type
_entity.pdbx_description
1 polymer ?
#
loop_
_entity_poly.entity_id
_entity_poly.type
_entity_poly.pdbx_seq_one_letter_code
_entity_poly.pdbx_strand_id
1 'polypeptide(L)'
;SQLLINLSNHNSIDFNLTEVSAPKDTDKIRLADLDFYSRKSFPPCMKGLFTALKNQHHLKHFGRLQLGLYLKGLGFTVDEAIMFWKSEFCKKIDSDKFEKNYAYNIRHMYGQEGKKNDYKPWNCMKVINQQAPGQGEYHGCPFKTFSDQNVKQLVGTYGLNASESQIVMDKKKENLYQVACLRLFELSHK
;
A
#
# COMPACT_ATOMS: atom_id res chain seq x y z
N SER A 1 -4.07 37.85 -3.89
CA SER A 1 -3.74 37.51 -5.28
C SER A 1 -3.07 36.15 -5.29
N GLN A 2 -3.69 35.18 -5.96
CA GLN A 2 -3.19 33.85 -6.34
C GLN A 2 -2.25 33.08 -5.36
N LEU A 3 -2.81 32.49 -4.29
CA LEU A 3 -2.12 31.41 -3.54
C LEU A 3 -2.67 30.05 -3.99
N LEU A 4 -2.12 29.58 -5.10
CA LEU A 4 -2.25 28.20 -5.57
C LEU A 4 -1.31 27.31 -4.75
N ILE A 5 -1.82 26.64 -3.72
CA ILE A 5 -1.23 25.41 -3.19
C ILE A 5 -2.34 24.36 -3.17
N ASN A 6 -2.73 23.92 -4.36
CA ASN A 6 -3.50 22.71 -4.56
C ASN A 6 -2.81 21.98 -5.71
N LEU A 7 -2.11 20.88 -5.37
CA LEU A 7 -1.79 19.71 -6.20
C LEU A 7 -0.74 18.83 -5.49
N SER A 8 -1.02 18.42 -4.24
CA SER A 8 -0.33 17.27 -3.64
C SER A 8 -1.28 16.54 -2.70
N ASN A 9 -1.98 15.53 -3.23
CA ASN A 9 -2.99 14.74 -2.53
C ASN A 9 -2.41 13.73 -1.50
N HIS A 10 -1.10 13.77 -1.24
CA HIS A 10 -0.40 12.76 -0.43
C HIS A 10 0.46 13.34 0.71
N ASN A 11 0.33 14.63 1.05
CA ASN A 11 1.15 15.31 2.07
C ASN A 11 0.87 14.88 3.54
N SER A 12 0.06 13.84 3.77
CA SER A 12 -0.40 13.40 5.10
C SER A 12 0.05 11.99 5.50
N ILE A 13 0.90 11.33 4.71
CA ILE A 13 1.45 10.01 5.08
C ILE A 13 2.80 10.22 5.76
N ASP A 14 2.83 10.06 7.08
CA ASP A 14 4.08 9.90 7.82
C ASP A 14 4.61 8.47 7.65
N PHE A 15 5.79 8.34 7.05
CA PHE A 15 6.46 7.07 6.86
C PHE A 15 7.39 6.68 8.03
N ASN A 16 7.50 7.53 9.07
CA ASN A 16 8.27 7.24 10.28
C ASN A 16 7.47 6.33 11.23
N LEU A 17 7.49 5.02 10.95
CA LEU A 17 6.90 4.00 11.82
C LEU A 17 7.98 3.34 12.69
N THR A 18 7.72 3.17 14.00
CA THR A 18 8.61 2.61 15.03
C THR A 18 9.28 1.29 14.61
N GLU A 19 10.57 1.13 14.91
CA GLU A 19 11.36 -0.09 14.61
C GLU A 19 10.73 -1.36 15.22
N VAL A 20 10.71 -2.46 14.45
CA VAL A 20 10.13 -3.78 14.85
C VAL A 20 11.13 -4.85 14.46
N SER A 21 11.35 -5.82 15.35
CA SER A 21 12.26 -6.95 15.15
C SER A 21 11.87 -7.83 13.95
N ALA A 22 12.86 -8.44 13.31
CA ALA A 22 12.63 -9.40 12.23
C ALA A 22 11.83 -10.63 12.72
N PRO A 23 10.88 -11.13 11.92
CA PRO A 23 10.22 -12.41 12.18
C PRO A 23 11.25 -13.55 12.30
N LYS A 24 10.97 -14.53 13.15
CA LYS A 24 11.75 -15.78 13.21
C LYS A 24 11.33 -16.68 12.05
N ASP A 25 12.29 -17.41 11.49
CA ASP A 25 12.18 -18.17 10.24
C ASP A 25 10.97 -19.11 10.22
N THR A 26 9.95 -18.75 9.42
CA THR A 26 8.76 -19.57 9.16
C THR A 26 8.35 -19.36 7.71
N ASP A 27 8.08 -20.45 6.99
CA ASP A 27 7.66 -20.44 5.57
C ASP A 27 6.38 -19.63 5.28
N LYS A 28 5.62 -19.24 6.31
CA LYS A 28 4.37 -18.48 6.21
C LYS A 28 4.49 -17.10 6.86
N ILE A 29 4.18 -16.03 6.10
CA ILE A 29 4.04 -14.66 6.63
C ILE A 29 2.80 -14.58 7.53
N ARG A 30 2.94 -14.07 8.76
CA ARG A 30 1.84 -13.88 9.70
C ARG A 30 1.43 -12.40 9.76
N LEU A 31 0.24 -12.12 10.31
CA LEU A 31 -0.26 -10.75 10.45
C LEU A 31 0.67 -9.85 11.28
N ALA A 32 1.26 -10.42 12.35
CA ALA A 32 2.22 -9.71 13.21
C ALA A 32 3.51 -9.32 12.48
N ASP A 33 3.83 -9.99 11.38
CA ASP A 33 5.05 -9.75 10.61
C ASP A 33 4.86 -8.62 9.57
N LEU A 34 3.63 -8.19 9.31
CA LEU A 34 3.30 -7.20 8.27
C LEU A 34 3.98 -5.85 8.49
N ASP A 35 4.08 -5.38 9.74
CA ASP A 35 4.76 -4.11 10.03
C ASP A 35 6.26 -4.18 9.69
N PHE A 36 6.91 -5.33 9.88
CA PHE A 36 8.28 -5.57 9.45
C PHE A 36 8.38 -5.60 7.91
N TYR A 37 7.60 -6.46 7.24
CA TYR A 37 7.66 -6.61 5.79
C TYR A 37 7.21 -5.35 5.04
N SER A 38 6.33 -4.53 5.61
CA SER A 38 5.91 -3.26 5.01
C SER A 38 7.06 -2.28 4.81
N ARG A 39 8.10 -2.37 5.65
CA ARG A 39 9.27 -1.50 5.57
C ARG A 39 10.38 -2.07 4.71
N LYS A 40 10.56 -3.38 4.76
CA LYS A 40 11.66 -4.07 4.07
C LYS A 40 11.30 -4.51 2.66
N SER A 41 10.13 -5.11 2.46
CA SER A 41 9.86 -5.90 1.26
C SER A 41 8.61 -5.48 0.48
N PHE A 42 7.70 -4.70 1.08
CA PHE A 42 6.54 -4.23 0.34
C PHE A 42 6.97 -3.32 -0.82
N PRO A 43 6.38 -3.49 -2.02
CA PRO A 43 6.60 -2.53 -3.09
C PRO A 43 6.00 -1.17 -2.69
N PRO A 44 6.49 -0.06 -3.27
CA PRO A 44 6.09 1.31 -2.91
C PRO A 44 4.59 1.55 -2.87
N CYS A 45 3.83 0.96 -3.78
CA CYS A 45 2.37 1.10 -3.83
C CYS A 45 1.68 0.46 -2.61
N MET A 46 2.17 -0.69 -2.15
CA MET A 46 1.62 -1.37 -0.98
C MET A 46 2.12 -0.74 0.31
N LYS A 47 3.39 -0.31 0.38
CA LYS A 47 3.91 0.47 1.50
C LYS A 47 3.10 1.75 1.71
N GLY A 48 2.84 2.52 0.65
CA GLY A 48 2.01 3.73 0.73
C GLY A 48 0.60 3.47 1.26
N LEU A 49 -0.07 2.42 0.77
CA LEU A 49 -1.40 2.03 1.27
C LEU A 49 -1.38 1.55 2.72
N PHE A 50 -0.39 0.74 3.08
CA PHE A 50 -0.25 0.21 4.43
C PHE A 50 0.04 1.33 5.44
N THR A 51 0.96 2.24 5.12
CA THR A 51 1.24 3.42 5.95
C THR A 51 0.02 4.35 6.05
N ALA A 52 -0.69 4.59 4.94
CA ALA A 52 -1.93 5.37 4.98
C ALA A 52 -2.99 4.71 5.88
N LEU A 53 -3.13 3.39 5.83
CA LEU A 53 -4.02 2.64 6.72
C LEU A 53 -3.62 2.81 8.18
N LYS A 54 -2.32 2.67 8.50
CA LYS A 54 -1.80 2.82 9.86
C LYS A 54 -2.00 4.22 10.42
N ASN A 55 -1.89 5.26 9.59
CA ASN A 55 -2.05 6.65 10.02
C ASN A 55 -3.51 7.07 10.11
N GLN A 56 -4.33 6.64 9.14
CA GLN A 56 -5.71 7.10 9.00
C GLN A 56 -6.72 6.16 9.66
N HIS A 57 -6.32 4.93 9.97
CA HIS A 57 -7.18 3.84 10.45
C HIS A 57 -8.37 3.58 9.51
N HIS A 58 -8.22 3.92 8.22
CA HIS A 58 -9.22 3.73 7.19
C HIS A 58 -8.58 3.79 5.80
N LEU A 59 -9.20 3.12 4.82
CA LEU A 59 -8.92 3.28 3.40
C LEU A 59 -10.22 3.36 2.59
N LYS A 60 -10.21 4.21 1.55
CA LYS A 60 -11.27 4.29 0.54
C LYS A 60 -11.29 3.07 -0.38
N HIS A 61 -12.36 2.94 -1.18
CA HIS A 61 -12.71 1.72 -1.90
C HIS A 61 -11.55 1.08 -2.68
N PHE A 62 -10.91 1.83 -3.59
CA PHE A 62 -9.82 1.29 -4.40
C PHE A 62 -8.56 0.97 -3.58
N GLY A 63 -8.30 1.72 -2.50
CA GLY A 63 -7.21 1.39 -1.56
C GLY A 63 -7.46 0.07 -0.84
N ARG A 64 -8.71 -0.19 -0.41
CA ARG A 64 -9.10 -1.47 0.18
C ARG A 64 -8.97 -2.62 -0.80
N LEU A 65 -9.37 -2.43 -2.07
CA LEU A 65 -9.21 -3.47 -3.10
C LEU A 65 -7.73 -3.76 -3.37
N GLN A 66 -6.92 -2.73 -3.59
CA GLN A 66 -5.51 -2.90 -3.94
C GLN A 66 -4.71 -3.58 -2.82
N LEU A 67 -4.85 -3.10 -1.57
CA LEU A 67 -4.17 -3.71 -0.42
C LEU A 67 -4.78 -5.06 -0.05
N GLY A 68 -6.11 -5.18 -0.04
CA GLY A 68 -6.80 -6.40 0.34
C GLY A 68 -6.49 -7.58 -0.58
N LEU A 69 -6.48 -7.34 -1.90
CA LEU A 69 -6.10 -8.37 -2.88
C LEU A 69 -4.60 -8.67 -2.85
N TYR A 70 -3.75 -7.71 -2.51
CA TYR A 70 -2.33 -7.97 -2.29
C TYR A 70 -2.12 -8.91 -1.10
N LEU A 71 -2.78 -8.65 0.03
CA LEU A 71 -2.74 -9.54 1.20
C LEU A 71 -3.27 -10.95 0.89
N LYS A 72 -4.35 -11.05 0.11
CA LYS A 72 -4.82 -12.35 -0.42
C LYS A 72 -3.72 -13.08 -1.21
N GLY A 73 -3.00 -12.35 -2.06
CA GLY A 73 -1.88 -12.87 -2.84
C GLY A 73 -0.68 -13.32 -2.00
N LEU A 74 -0.49 -12.75 -0.81
CA LEU A 74 0.51 -13.21 0.18
C LEU A 74 0.09 -14.49 0.92
N GLY A 75 -1.12 -14.99 0.68
CA GLY A 75 -1.62 -16.24 1.27
C GLY A 75 -2.39 -16.07 2.57
N PHE A 76 -2.78 -14.85 2.94
CA PHE A 76 -3.70 -14.65 4.05
C PHE A 76 -5.07 -15.23 3.74
N THR A 77 -5.68 -15.88 4.72
CA THR A 77 -7.05 -16.38 4.67
C THR A 77 -8.06 -15.23 4.81
N VAL A 78 -9.33 -15.51 4.49
CA VAL A 78 -10.41 -14.53 4.68
C VAL A 78 -10.54 -14.10 6.15
N ASP A 79 -10.36 -15.04 7.09
CA ASP A 79 -10.45 -14.75 8.53
C ASP A 79 -9.28 -13.88 8.99
N GLU A 80 -8.05 -14.19 8.54
CA GLU A 80 -6.89 -13.32 8.77
C GLU A 80 -7.09 -11.92 8.18
N ALA A 81 -7.67 -11.82 6.98
CA ALA A 81 -7.99 -10.53 6.37
C ALA A 81 -9.03 -9.74 7.18
N ILE A 82 -10.10 -10.39 7.65
CA ILE A 82 -11.11 -9.76 8.50
C ILE A 82 -10.47 -9.27 9.80
N MET A 83 -9.68 -10.10 10.47
CA MET A 83 -8.95 -9.72 11.69
C MET A 83 -8.04 -8.51 11.43
N PHE A 84 -7.28 -8.53 10.34
CA PHE A 84 -6.42 -7.41 9.94
C PHE A 84 -7.19 -6.10 9.76
N TRP A 85 -8.22 -6.10 8.89
CA TRP A 85 -8.99 -4.90 8.61
C TRP A 85 -9.74 -4.39 9.84
N LYS A 86 -10.28 -5.30 10.66
CA LYS A 86 -10.96 -4.96 11.92
C LYS A 86 -10.01 -4.30 12.91
N SER A 87 -8.80 -4.85 13.06
CA SER A 87 -7.78 -4.31 13.99
C SER A 87 -7.37 -2.86 13.69
N GLU A 88 -7.42 -2.45 12.42
CA GLU A 88 -7.14 -1.06 12.03
C GLU A 88 -8.41 -0.20 12.00
N PHE A 89 -9.48 -0.64 11.34
CA PHE A 89 -10.70 0.18 11.17
C PHE A 89 -11.39 0.46 12.50
N CYS A 90 -11.35 -0.50 13.43
CA CYS A 90 -12.03 -0.34 14.72
C CYS A 90 -11.34 0.63 15.68
N LYS A 91 -10.18 1.19 15.32
CA LYS A 91 -9.59 2.34 16.02
C LYS A 91 -10.40 3.63 15.82
N LYS A 92 -11.25 3.70 14.80
CA LYS A 92 -12.13 4.86 14.51
C LYS A 92 -13.60 4.51 14.24
N ILE A 93 -13.92 3.25 14.06
CA ILE A 93 -15.25 2.77 13.66
C ILE A 93 -15.71 1.71 14.67
N ASP A 94 -16.96 1.77 15.10
CA ASP A 94 -17.51 0.74 15.97
C ASP A 94 -17.48 -0.67 15.34
N SER A 95 -17.32 -1.71 16.15
CA SER A 95 -17.23 -3.11 15.68
C SER A 95 -18.47 -3.53 14.89
N ASP A 96 -19.68 -3.17 15.33
CA ASP A 96 -20.92 -3.55 14.64
C ASP A 96 -21.02 -2.84 13.30
N LYS A 97 -20.57 -1.58 13.26
CA LYS A 97 -20.47 -0.81 12.02
C LYS A 97 -19.42 -1.41 11.07
N PHE A 98 -18.35 -2.00 11.58
CA PHE A 98 -17.37 -2.71 10.77
C PHE A 98 -17.98 -3.96 10.12
N GLU A 99 -18.62 -4.82 10.93
CA GLU A 99 -19.23 -6.06 10.45
C GLU A 99 -20.27 -5.79 9.36
N LYS A 100 -21.14 -4.80 9.58
CA LYS A 100 -22.22 -4.45 8.65
C LYS A 100 -21.71 -3.90 7.32
N ASN A 101 -20.66 -3.07 7.32
CA ASN A 101 -20.27 -2.29 6.14
C ASN A 101 -19.03 -2.82 5.40
N TYR A 102 -18.19 -3.62 6.06
CA TYR A 102 -16.88 -4.01 5.51
C TYR A 102 -16.66 -5.52 5.47
N ALA A 103 -17.08 -6.28 6.48
CA ALA A 103 -16.81 -7.71 6.54
C ALA A 103 -17.39 -8.47 5.33
N TYR A 104 -18.60 -8.12 4.89
CA TYR A 104 -19.20 -8.67 3.67
C TYR A 104 -18.33 -8.44 2.43
N ASN A 105 -17.84 -7.21 2.24
CA ASN A 105 -17.01 -6.86 1.08
C ASN A 105 -15.65 -7.60 1.09
N ILE A 106 -15.10 -7.86 2.27
CA ILE A 106 -13.87 -8.65 2.43
C ILE A 106 -14.17 -10.11 2.05
N ARG A 107 -15.24 -10.72 2.56
CA ARG A 107 -15.62 -12.10 2.17
C ARG A 107 -15.86 -12.25 0.68
N HIS A 108 -16.54 -11.28 0.06
CA HIS A 108 -16.77 -11.26 -1.38
C HIS A 108 -15.47 -11.16 -2.20
N MET A 109 -14.49 -10.35 -1.76
CA MET A 109 -13.18 -10.25 -2.39
C MET A 109 -12.41 -11.58 -2.41
N TYR A 110 -12.65 -12.42 -1.40
CA TYR A 110 -12.09 -13.76 -1.28
C TYR A 110 -12.90 -14.84 -2.00
N GLY A 111 -13.98 -14.47 -2.72
CA GLY A 111 -14.82 -15.42 -3.46
C GLY A 111 -15.72 -16.28 -2.57
N GLN A 112 -15.88 -15.93 -1.29
CA GLN A 112 -16.73 -16.67 -0.34
C GLN A 112 -18.21 -16.27 -0.42
N GLU A 113 -18.56 -15.28 -1.25
CA GLU A 113 -19.91 -14.72 -1.38
C GLU A 113 -20.27 -14.48 -2.85
N GLY A 114 -21.56 -14.53 -3.19
CA GLY A 114 -22.07 -14.20 -4.54
C GLY A 114 -21.64 -15.21 -5.63
N LYS A 115 -21.19 -14.71 -6.79
CA LYS A 115 -20.78 -15.53 -7.95
C LYS A 115 -19.49 -16.35 -7.73
N LYS A 116 -18.87 -16.29 -6.55
CA LYS A 116 -17.59 -16.92 -6.22
C LYS A 116 -16.47 -16.55 -7.21
N ASN A 117 -16.44 -15.30 -7.65
CA ASN A 117 -15.37 -14.82 -8.51
C ASN A 117 -14.05 -14.79 -7.73
N ASP A 118 -13.06 -15.55 -8.20
CA ASP A 118 -11.72 -15.54 -7.64
C ASP A 118 -10.97 -14.27 -8.10
N TYR A 119 -11.18 -13.17 -7.38
CA TYR A 119 -10.49 -11.91 -7.66
C TYR A 119 -8.99 -12.08 -7.43
N LYS A 120 -8.21 -11.96 -8.51
CA LYS A 120 -6.74 -12.04 -8.48
C LYS A 120 -6.14 -10.73 -7.96
N PRO A 121 -4.97 -10.79 -7.29
CA PRO A 121 -4.15 -9.60 -6.99
C PRO A 121 -3.95 -8.74 -8.23
N TRP A 122 -4.03 -7.42 -8.07
CA TRP A 122 -3.79 -6.51 -9.19
C TRP A 122 -2.32 -6.52 -9.58
N ASN A 123 -2.05 -6.74 -10.87
CA ASN A 123 -0.72 -6.57 -11.42
C ASN A 123 -0.37 -5.07 -11.57
N CYS A 124 0.90 -4.78 -11.85
CA CYS A 124 1.38 -3.41 -11.99
C CYS A 124 0.61 -2.62 -13.06
N MET A 125 0.32 -3.22 -14.21
CA MET A 125 -0.42 -2.55 -15.29
C MET A 125 -1.81 -2.11 -14.84
N LYS A 126 -2.53 -2.97 -14.09
CA LYS A 126 -3.83 -2.63 -13.50
C LYS A 126 -3.68 -1.47 -12.52
N VAL A 127 -2.71 -1.53 -11.60
CA VAL A 127 -2.46 -0.48 -10.59
C VAL A 127 -2.09 0.86 -11.23
N ILE A 128 -1.23 0.85 -12.26
CA ILE A 128 -0.80 2.04 -13.00
C ILE A 128 -1.96 2.68 -13.76
N ASN A 129 -2.86 1.88 -14.32
CA ASN A 129 -3.98 2.35 -15.14
C ASN A 129 -5.29 2.52 -14.38
N GLN A 130 -5.29 2.38 -13.05
CA GLN A 130 -6.44 2.79 -12.25
C GLN A 130 -6.69 4.30 -12.36
N GLN A 131 -7.93 4.71 -12.07
CA GLN A 131 -8.27 6.11 -11.91
C GLN A 131 -7.33 6.78 -10.89
N ALA A 132 -6.86 7.99 -11.21
CA ALA A 132 -5.97 8.75 -10.35
C ALA A 132 -6.62 8.99 -8.97
N PRO A 133 -5.86 8.85 -7.87
CA PRO A 133 -6.39 9.04 -6.53
C PRO A 133 -6.81 10.50 -6.28
N GLY A 134 -8.03 10.68 -5.78
CA GLY A 134 -8.53 11.96 -5.29
C GLY A 134 -8.07 12.27 -3.86
N GLN A 135 -8.66 13.28 -3.24
CA GLN A 135 -8.35 13.67 -1.86
C GLN A 135 -8.66 12.53 -0.88
N GLY A 136 -7.67 12.16 -0.05
CA GLY A 136 -7.78 11.07 0.92
C GLY A 136 -7.81 9.67 0.29
N GLU A 137 -7.48 9.55 -1.00
CA GLU A 137 -7.24 8.28 -1.68
C GLU A 137 -5.74 8.06 -1.86
N TYR A 138 -5.31 6.81 -1.71
CA TYR A 138 -3.89 6.44 -1.68
C TYR A 138 -3.56 5.25 -2.59
N HIS A 139 -4.53 4.81 -3.41
CA HIS A 139 -4.32 3.72 -4.38
C HIS A 139 -3.53 4.19 -5.61
N GLY A 140 -3.11 3.23 -6.43
CA GLY A 140 -2.34 3.45 -7.63
C GLY A 140 -0.84 3.19 -7.43
N CYS A 141 -0.06 3.63 -8.43
CA CYS A 141 1.40 3.50 -8.45
C CYS A 141 2.04 4.84 -8.03
N PRO A 142 2.80 4.90 -6.92
CA PRO A 142 3.46 6.14 -6.48
C PRO A 142 4.37 6.76 -7.52
N PHE A 143 5.06 5.95 -8.33
CA PHE A 143 5.90 6.46 -9.41
C PHE A 143 5.09 7.20 -10.49
N LYS A 144 3.81 6.91 -10.66
CA LYS A 144 2.92 7.65 -11.57
C LYS A 144 2.19 8.81 -10.89
N THR A 145 1.67 8.62 -9.68
CA THR A 145 0.71 9.54 -9.06
C THR A 145 1.33 10.54 -8.08
N PHE A 146 2.46 10.21 -7.46
CA PHE A 146 3.09 11.10 -6.47
C PHE A 146 3.95 12.16 -7.17
N SER A 147 4.08 13.33 -6.53
CA SER A 147 5.04 14.35 -6.93
C SER A 147 6.48 13.84 -6.78
N ASP A 148 7.42 14.47 -7.48
CA ASP A 148 8.84 14.10 -7.39
C ASP A 148 9.39 14.19 -5.97
N GLN A 149 8.97 15.20 -5.20
CA GLN A 149 9.34 15.35 -3.80
C GLN A 149 8.84 14.17 -2.95
N ASN A 150 7.58 13.78 -3.12
CA ASN A 150 6.98 12.69 -2.34
C ASN A 150 7.57 11.32 -2.75
N VAL A 151 7.94 11.14 -4.02
CA VAL A 151 8.67 9.93 -4.44
C VAL A 151 10.07 9.90 -3.84
N LYS A 152 10.81 11.02 -3.83
CA LYS A 152 12.14 11.09 -3.19
C LYS A 152 12.06 10.72 -1.71
N GLN A 153 11.07 11.26 -0.98
CA GLN A 153 10.84 10.90 0.42
C GLN A 153 10.55 9.41 0.57
N LEU A 154 9.61 8.87 -0.22
CA LEU A 154 9.25 7.45 -0.19
C LEU A 154 10.45 6.54 -0.49
N VAL A 155 11.23 6.86 -1.53
CA VAL A 155 12.44 6.11 -1.92
C VAL A 155 13.48 6.15 -0.80
N GLY A 156 13.68 7.30 -0.15
CA GLY A 156 14.58 7.43 0.99
C GLY A 156 14.25 6.48 2.14
N THR A 157 12.98 6.12 2.33
CA THR A 157 12.56 5.14 3.37
C THR A 157 13.03 3.71 3.12
N TYR A 158 13.62 3.42 1.95
CA TYR A 158 14.24 2.14 1.62
C TYR A 158 15.76 2.14 1.85
N GLY A 159 16.31 3.22 2.42
CA GLY A 159 17.73 3.31 2.77
C GLY A 159 18.67 3.63 1.59
N LEU A 160 18.13 4.04 0.44
CA LEU A 160 18.94 4.45 -0.71
C LEU A 160 19.64 5.78 -0.43
N ASN A 161 20.89 5.90 -0.87
CA ASN A 161 21.60 7.17 -0.86
C ASN A 161 21.11 8.10 -2.00
N ALA A 162 21.63 9.33 -2.07
CA ALA A 162 21.19 10.34 -3.03
C ALA A 162 21.44 9.93 -4.50
N SER A 163 22.58 9.28 -4.79
CA SER A 163 22.91 8.81 -6.15
C SER A 163 22.01 7.66 -6.58
N GLU A 164 21.79 6.69 -5.69
CA GLU A 164 20.88 5.56 -5.91
C GLU A 164 19.43 6.02 -6.10
N SER A 165 19.00 6.97 -5.28
CA SER A 165 17.66 7.57 -5.40
C SER A 165 17.49 8.24 -6.77
N GLN A 166 18.54 8.87 -7.31
CA GLN A 166 18.48 9.52 -8.62
C GLN A 166 18.23 8.51 -9.75
N ILE A 167 18.83 7.30 -9.69
CA ILE A 167 18.60 6.22 -10.66
C ILE A 167 17.11 5.86 -10.73
N VAL A 168 16.46 5.73 -9.57
CA VAL A 168 15.02 5.43 -9.49
C VAL A 168 14.18 6.60 -10.04
N MET A 169 14.56 7.83 -9.69
CA MET A 169 13.86 9.04 -10.13
C MET A 169 13.95 9.27 -11.63
N ASP A 170 15.08 8.94 -12.27
CA ASP A 170 15.24 9.07 -13.73
C ASP A 170 14.29 8.13 -14.47
N LYS A 171 14.14 6.89 -13.98
CA LYS A 171 13.16 5.94 -14.54
C LYS A 171 11.71 6.38 -14.36
N LYS A 172 11.40 7.06 -13.24
CA LYS A 172 10.10 7.73 -13.09
C LYS A 172 9.90 8.82 -14.15
N LYS A 173 10.88 9.69 -14.38
CA LYS A 173 10.81 10.79 -15.36
C LYS A 173 10.67 10.29 -16.80
N GLU A 174 11.27 9.14 -17.12
CA GLU A 174 11.10 8.43 -18.38
C GLU A 174 9.72 7.73 -18.50
N ASN A 175 8.85 7.84 -17.49
CA ASN A 175 7.57 7.13 -17.36
C ASN A 175 7.70 5.59 -17.33
N LEU A 176 8.89 5.07 -17.04
CA LEU A 176 9.18 3.64 -16.87
C LEU A 176 8.92 3.19 -15.41
N TYR A 177 7.66 3.31 -14.95
CA TYR A 177 7.30 3.14 -13.54
C TYR A 177 7.63 1.75 -12.96
N GLN A 178 7.44 0.69 -13.74
CA GLN A 178 7.78 -0.67 -13.30
C GLN A 178 9.30 -0.84 -13.18
N VAL A 179 10.07 -0.23 -14.09
CA VAL A 179 11.53 -0.24 -14.05
C VAL A 179 12.03 0.56 -12.84
N ALA A 180 11.42 1.71 -12.53
CA ALA A 180 11.71 2.46 -11.32
C ALA A 180 11.49 1.60 -10.06
N CYS A 181 10.38 0.86 -10.00
CA CYS A 181 10.09 -0.06 -8.90
C CYS A 181 11.11 -1.21 -8.81
N LEU A 182 11.53 -1.77 -9.95
CA LEU A 182 12.57 -2.81 -10.00
C LEU A 182 13.91 -2.28 -9.49
N ARG A 183 14.36 -1.11 -9.98
CA ARG A 183 15.61 -0.49 -9.53
C ARG A 183 15.61 -0.21 -8.03
N LEU A 184 14.49 0.26 -7.48
CA LEU A 184 14.36 0.45 -6.05
C LEU A 184 14.54 -0.87 -5.29
N PHE A 185 13.95 -1.95 -5.77
CA PHE A 185 14.08 -3.27 -5.14
C PHE A 185 15.54 -3.74 -5.15
N GLU A 186 16.19 -3.75 -6.33
CA GLU A 186 17.59 -4.16 -6.49
C GLU A 186 18.54 -3.35 -5.60
N LEU A 187 18.32 -2.04 -5.49
CA LEU A 187 19.20 -1.16 -4.70
C LEU A 187 18.99 -1.29 -3.19
N SER A 188 17.80 -1.70 -2.75
CA SER A 188 17.45 -1.83 -1.33
C SER A 188 17.68 -3.23 -0.75
N HIS A 189 17.90 -4.24 -1.58
CA HIS A 189 18.08 -5.64 -1.18
C HIS A 189 19.44 -6.21 -1.60
N LYS A 190 20.52 -5.46 -1.31
CA LYS A 190 21.90 -5.92 -1.52
C LYS A 190 22.32 -6.96 -0.49
#